data_AF-A0A920IVE3-F1
#
_entry.id   AF-A0A920IVE3-F1
#
_cell.length_a   1.000
_cell.length_b   1.000
_cell.length_c   1.000
_cell.angle_alpha   90.00
_cell.angle_beta   90.00
_cell.angle_gamma   90.00
#
_symmetry.space_group_name_H-M   'P 1'
#
loop_
_entity.id
_entity.type
_entity.pdbx_description
1 polymer ?
#
loop_
_entity_poly.entity_id
_entity_poly.type
_entity_poly.pdbx_seq_one_letter_code
_entity_poly.pdbx_strand_id
1 'polypeptide(L)'
;MFNFLKGLDTFRLLISLYLVFSLVKQFFSNFPILIFVLWLLPLIIITYISLRHPTKKFFQSIGFIFLIYFMFDSVTVFGVQNVNIVEIIEVTFLITLFINSVLVAANMRQKR
;
A
#
# COMPACT_ATOMS: atom_id res chain seq x y z
N MET A 1 -9.10 -11.23 -16.74
CA MET A 1 -8.39 -9.94 -16.68
C MET A 1 -7.64 -9.71 -15.36
N PHE A 2 -8.19 -10.05 -14.18
CA PHE A 2 -7.53 -9.83 -12.87
C PHE A 2 -6.49 -10.88 -12.41
N ASN A 3 -6.03 -11.79 -13.27
CA ASN A 3 -5.11 -12.86 -12.83
C ASN A 3 -3.73 -12.34 -12.43
N PHE A 4 -3.26 -11.23 -12.99
CA PHE A 4 -2.00 -10.60 -12.59
C PHE A 4 -2.04 -10.08 -11.16
N LEU A 5 -3.16 -9.49 -10.73
CA LEU A 5 -3.34 -8.92 -9.39
C LEU A 5 -3.54 -9.97 -8.29
N LYS A 6 -3.48 -11.26 -8.61
CA LYS A 6 -3.62 -12.36 -7.65
C LYS A 6 -2.28 -12.85 -7.09
N GLY A 7 -1.17 -12.46 -7.72
CA GLY A 7 0.17 -12.97 -7.40
C GLY A 7 0.81 -12.28 -6.21
N LEU A 8 1.52 -13.07 -5.40
CA LEU A 8 2.39 -12.57 -4.32
C LEU A 8 3.53 -11.70 -4.86
N ASP A 9 4.07 -12.02 -6.03
CA ASP A 9 5.14 -11.22 -6.65
C ASP A 9 4.62 -9.87 -7.15
N THR A 10 3.38 -9.84 -7.63
CA THR A 10 2.69 -8.59 -7.95
C THR A 10 2.53 -7.70 -6.73
N PHE A 11 2.19 -8.28 -5.55
CA PHE A 11 2.15 -7.53 -4.30
C PHE A 11 3.50 -6.89 -3.98
N ARG A 12 4.57 -7.68 -4.05
CA ARG A 12 5.94 -7.24 -3.75
C ARG A 12 6.40 -6.12 -4.68
N LEU A 13 6.04 -6.23 -5.96
CA LEU A 13 6.32 -5.18 -6.95
C LEU A 13 5.55 -3.90 -6.60
N LEU A 14 4.23 -4.00 -6.35
CA LEU A 14 3.39 -2.85 -6.04
C LEU A 14 3.82 -2.13 -4.76
N ILE A 15 4.15 -2.87 -3.69
CA ILE A 15 4.59 -2.25 -2.43
C ILE A 15 5.97 -1.60 -2.57
N SER A 16 6.84 -2.18 -3.39
CA SER A 16 8.15 -1.59 -3.69
C SER A 16 8.01 -0.30 -4.51
N LEU A 17 7.12 -0.29 -5.51
CA LEU A 17 6.79 0.92 -6.27
C LEU A 17 6.17 1.99 -5.38
N TYR A 18 5.26 1.62 -4.47
CA TYR A 18 4.66 2.54 -3.53
C TYR A 18 5.69 3.13 -2.57
N LEU A 19 6.63 2.32 -2.06
CA LEU A 19 7.76 2.81 -1.24
C LEU A 19 8.60 3.85 -1.99
N VAL A 20 8.98 3.57 -3.25
CA VAL A 20 9.72 4.53 -4.07
C VAL A 20 8.89 5.80 -4.31
N PHE A 21 7.61 5.65 -4.61
CA PHE A 21 6.69 6.77 -4.79
C PHE A 21 6.59 7.64 -3.53
N SER A 22 6.43 7.05 -2.35
CA SER A 22 6.39 7.78 -1.07
C SER A 22 7.70 8.51 -0.78
N LEU A 23 8.85 7.91 -1.10
CA LEU A 23 10.16 8.58 -1.00
C LEU A 23 10.25 9.78 -1.94
N VAL A 24 9.85 9.61 -3.21
CA VAL A 24 9.84 10.69 -4.20
C VAL A 24 8.88 11.81 -3.78
N LYS A 25 7.66 11.49 -3.33
CA LYS A 25 6.69 12.46 -2.81
C LYS A 25 7.28 13.26 -1.64
N GLN A 26 7.98 12.58 -0.73
CA GLN A 26 8.62 13.25 0.40
C GLN A 26 9.67 14.27 -0.04
N PHE A 27 10.49 13.97 -1.06
CA PHE A 27 11.47 14.91 -1.59
C PHE A 27 10.84 16.22 -2.12
N PHE A 28 9.63 16.14 -2.66
CA PHE A 28 8.90 17.31 -3.17
C PHE A 28 7.98 17.96 -2.13
N SER A 29 7.81 17.34 -0.96
CA SER A 29 6.95 17.84 0.11
C SER A 29 7.78 18.50 1.20
N ASN A 30 7.23 19.52 1.86
CA ASN A 30 7.79 20.08 3.09
C ASN A 30 7.34 19.29 4.34
N PHE A 31 6.95 18.02 4.18
CA PHE A 31 6.42 17.23 5.28
C PHE A 31 7.54 16.90 6.29
N PRO A 32 7.28 16.94 7.61
CA PRO A 32 8.32 16.71 8.61
C PRO A 32 8.97 15.31 8.48
N ILE A 33 10.30 15.28 8.32
CA ILE A 33 11.08 14.06 8.06
C ILE A 33 10.86 13.01 9.15
N LEU A 34 10.78 13.42 10.42
CA LEU A 34 10.60 12.50 11.55
C LEU A 34 9.25 11.76 11.45
N ILE A 35 8.19 12.47 11.07
CA ILE A 35 6.86 11.89 10.87
C ILE A 35 6.88 10.98 9.63
N PHE A 36 7.57 11.39 8.56
CA PHE A 36 7.72 10.55 7.37
C PHE A 36 8.40 9.21 7.66
N VAL A 37 9.50 9.22 8.42
CA VAL A 37 10.22 7.98 8.79
C VAL A 37 9.33 7.06 9.60
N LEU A 38 8.53 7.60 10.53
CA LEU A 38 7.55 6.81 11.29
C LEU A 38 6.49 6.16 10.39
N TRP A 39 6.06 6.83 9.31
CA TRP A 39 5.17 6.25 8.30
C TRP A 39 5.84 5.26 7.37
N LEU A 40 7.12 5.45 7.06
CA LEU A 40 7.88 4.58 6.16
C LEU A 40 8.21 3.22 6.79
N LEU A 41 8.45 3.19 8.10
CA LEU A 41 8.81 1.97 8.84
C LEU A 41 7.78 0.84 8.67
N PRO A 42 6.47 1.06 8.87
CA PRO A 42 5.43 0.07 8.57
C PRO A 42 5.53 -0.51 7.17
N LEU A 43 5.76 0.31 6.13
CA LEU A 43 5.86 -0.14 4.75
C LEU A 43 7.09 -1.03 4.51
N ILE A 44 8.22 -0.71 5.13
CA ILE A 44 9.44 -1.52 5.08
C ILE A 44 9.20 -2.86 5.78
N ILE A 45 8.57 -2.86 6.96
CA ILE A 45 8.24 -4.08 7.71
C ILE A 45 7.30 -4.98 6.90
N ILE A 46 6.27 -4.40 6.27
CA ILE A 46 5.34 -5.11 5.40
C ILE A 46 6.09 -5.79 4.25
N THR A 47 6.97 -5.05 3.58
CA THR A 47 7.79 -5.56 2.48
C THR A 47 8.65 -6.73 2.96
N TYR A 48 9.36 -6.58 4.08
CA TYR A 48 10.20 -7.63 4.65
C TYR A 48 9.42 -8.90 5.01
N ILE A 49 8.28 -8.77 5.70
CA ILE A 49 7.45 -9.92 6.09
C ILE A 49 6.86 -10.60 4.86
N SER A 50 6.45 -9.85 3.83
CA SER A 50 5.93 -10.41 2.58
C SER A 50 6.94 -11.30 1.84
N LEU A 51 8.25 -11.06 2.04
CA LEU A 51 9.34 -11.85 1.48
C LEU A 51 9.62 -13.11 2.31
N ARG A 52 9.72 -12.97 3.63
CA ARG A 52 10.16 -14.04 4.54
C ARG A 52 9.03 -14.97 5.00
N HIS A 53 7.88 -14.41 5.37
CA HIS A 53 6.78 -15.14 6.02
C HIS A 53 5.40 -14.74 5.46
N PRO A 54 5.16 -14.93 4.15
CA PRO A 54 3.87 -14.63 3.54
C PRO A 54 2.80 -15.59 4.09
N THR A 55 1.83 -15.06 4.84
CA THR A 55 0.69 -15.84 5.36
C THR A 55 -0.63 -15.19 4.99
N LYS A 56 -1.69 -16.00 4.87
CA LYS A 56 -3.04 -15.50 4.59
C LYS A 56 -3.50 -14.44 5.58
N LYS A 57 -3.29 -14.68 6.88
CA LYS A 57 -3.66 -13.73 7.94
C LYS A 57 -2.91 -12.41 7.81
N PHE A 58 -1.61 -12.47 7.49
CA PHE A 58 -0.81 -11.28 7.22
C PHE A 58 -1.42 -10.43 6.10
N PHE A 59 -1.69 -11.02 4.93
CA PHE A 59 -2.28 -10.27 3.81
C PHE A 59 -3.69 -9.73 4.09
N GLN A 60 -4.50 -10.44 4.89
CA GLN A 60 -5.80 -9.92 5.35
C GLN A 60 -5.64 -8.69 6.25
N SER A 61 -4.72 -8.75 7.22
CA SER A 61 -4.42 -7.62 8.10
C SER A 61 -3.84 -6.43 7.34
N ILE A 62 -2.92 -6.67 6.40
CA ILE A 62 -2.33 -5.62 5.58
C ILE A 62 -3.38 -4.98 4.66
N GLY A 63 -4.30 -5.75 4.09
CA GLY A 63 -5.42 -5.19 3.33
C GLY A 63 -6.27 -4.25 4.18
N PHE A 64 -6.57 -4.62 5.42
CA PHE A 64 -7.29 -3.72 6.32
C PHE A 64 -6.50 -2.44 6.63
N ILE A 65 -5.19 -2.55 6.80
CA ILE A 65 -4.32 -1.37 6.98
C ILE A 65 -4.38 -0.47 5.75
N PHE A 66 -4.19 -0.98 4.53
CA PHE A 66 -4.29 -0.16 3.32
C PHE A 66 -5.67 0.49 3.14
N LEU A 67 -6.74 -0.19 3.55
CA LEU A 67 -8.08 0.39 3.54
C LEU A 67 -8.17 1.61 4.48
N ILE A 68 -7.62 1.52 5.69
CA ILE A 68 -7.57 2.65 6.62
C ILE A 68 -6.76 3.81 6.02
N TYR A 69 -5.60 3.54 5.45
CA TYR A 69 -4.79 4.56 4.77
C TYR A 69 -5.56 5.22 3.64
N PHE A 70 -6.22 4.42 2.80
CA PHE A 70 -7.09 4.91 1.75
C PHE A 70 -8.17 5.83 2.30
N MET A 71 -8.84 5.48 3.41
CA MET A 71 -9.88 6.33 4.00
C MET A 71 -9.33 7.71 4.39
N PHE A 72 -8.15 7.78 5.04
CA PHE A 72 -7.53 9.05 5.39
C PHE A 72 -7.11 9.86 4.17
N ASP A 73 -6.42 9.23 3.22
CA ASP A 73 -5.87 9.91 2.04
C ASP A 73 -6.96 10.34 1.04
N SER A 74 -8.09 9.61 1.01
CA SER A 74 -9.24 9.96 0.17
C SER A 74 -9.85 11.32 0.51
N VAL A 75 -9.63 11.83 1.72
CA VAL A 75 -10.08 13.18 2.12
C VAL A 75 -9.34 14.26 1.33
N THR A 76 -8.08 14.05 0.95
CA THR A 76 -7.33 15.06 0.19
C THR A 76 -7.80 15.11 -1.27
N VAL A 77 -8.18 13.95 -1.82
CA VAL A 77 -8.68 13.83 -3.21
C VAL A 77 -10.15 14.21 -3.35
N PHE A 78 -11.02 13.81 -2.42
CA PHE A 78 -12.46 14.04 -2.55
C PHE A 78 -12.98 15.19 -1.68
N GLY A 79 -12.21 15.64 -0.69
CA GLY A 79 -12.61 16.66 0.28
C GLY A 79 -12.10 18.07 0.01
N VAL A 80 -11.24 18.29 -1.00
CA VAL A 80 -10.59 19.58 -1.26
C VAL A 80 -10.76 20.02 -2.72
N GLN A 81 -10.89 21.33 -2.96
CA GLN A 81 -11.17 21.89 -4.30
C GLN A 81 -9.97 21.87 -5.27
N ASN A 82 -8.74 21.88 -4.76
CA ASN A 82 -7.51 21.92 -5.57
C ASN A 82 -6.69 20.65 -5.37
N VAL A 83 -7.16 19.56 -5.94
CA VAL A 83 -6.53 18.24 -5.82
C VAL A 83 -5.26 18.18 -6.68
N ASN A 84 -4.17 17.72 -6.07
CA ASN A 84 -2.93 17.47 -6.79
C ASN A 84 -2.96 16.09 -7.47
N ILE A 85 -2.45 15.98 -8.70
CA ILE A 85 -2.30 14.70 -9.43
C ILE A 85 -1.51 13.68 -8.60
N VAL A 86 -0.53 14.12 -7.81
CA VAL A 86 0.25 13.24 -6.92
C VAL A 86 -0.64 12.51 -5.91
N GLU A 87 -1.64 13.20 -5.35
CA GLU A 87 -2.58 12.59 -4.38
C GLU A 87 -3.52 11.59 -5.06
N ILE A 88 -3.96 11.89 -6.29
CA ILE A 88 -4.76 10.96 -7.09
C ILE A 88 -3.98 9.67 -7.37
N ILE A 89 -2.69 9.79 -7.72
CA ILE A 89 -1.81 8.65 -7.95
C ILE A 89 -1.65 7.84 -6.66
N GLU A 90 -1.46 8.50 -5.51
CA GLU A 90 -1.31 7.84 -4.22
C GLU A 90 -2.54 7.02 -3.83
N VAL A 91 -3.72 7.63 -3.91
CA VAL A 91 -4.99 6.95 -3.65
C VAL A 91 -5.18 5.76 -4.59
N THR A 92 -4.80 5.90 -5.86
CA THR A 92 -4.86 4.80 -6.83
C THR A 92 -3.92 3.65 -6.47
N PHE A 93 -2.70 3.96 -5.98
CA PHE A 93 -1.78 2.94 -5.46
C PHE A 93 -2.36 2.22 -4.25
N LEU A 94 -2.93 2.95 -3.29
CA LEU A 94 -3.53 2.38 -2.07
C LEU A 94 -4.70 1.44 -2.41
N ILE A 95 -5.58 1.83 -3.33
CA ILE A 95 -6.67 0.98 -3.83
C ILE A 95 -6.10 -0.30 -4.48
N THR A 96 -5.08 -0.15 -5.33
CA THR A 96 -4.48 -1.28 -6.04
C THR A 96 -3.81 -2.26 -5.07
N LEU A 97 -3.07 -1.75 -4.08
CA LEU A 97 -2.45 -2.52 -3.01
C LEU A 97 -3.49 -3.22 -2.13
N PHE A 98 -4.58 -2.52 -1.78
CA PHE A 98 -5.70 -3.11 -1.05
C PHE A 98 -6.30 -4.29 -1.81
N ILE A 99 -6.73 -4.09 -3.06
CA ILE A 99 -7.33 -5.15 -3.88
C ILE A 99 -6.36 -6.33 -4.03
N ASN A 100 -5.10 -6.05 -4.35
CA ASN A 100 -4.08 -7.07 -4.52
C ASN A 100 -3.85 -7.86 -3.23
N SER A 101 -3.77 -7.22 -2.06
CA SER A 101 -3.61 -7.90 -0.77
C SER A 101 -4.77 -8.86 -0.46
N VAL A 102 -6.02 -8.45 -0.74
CA VAL A 102 -7.21 -9.28 -0.55
C VAL A 102 -7.20 -10.47 -1.49
N LEU A 103 -6.85 -10.25 -2.76
CA LEU A 103 -6.74 -11.31 -3.77
C LEU A 103 -5.63 -12.31 -3.43
N VAL A 104 -4.47 -11.84 -2.99
CA VAL A 104 -3.35 -12.69 -2.54
C VAL A 104 -3.81 -13.56 -1.36
N ALA A 105 -4.44 -12.97 -0.35
CA ALA A 105 -4.99 -13.71 0.79
C ALA A 105 -6.03 -14.76 0.38
N ALA A 106 -6.89 -14.44 -0.59
CA ALA A 106 -7.92 -15.35 -1.10
C ALA A 106 -7.32 -16.58 -1.82
N ASN A 107 -6.22 -16.41 -2.53
CA ASN A 107 -5.55 -17.49 -3.27
C ASN A 107 -4.59 -18.33 -2.42
N MET A 108 -4.16 -17.82 -1.26
CA MET A 108 -3.32 -18.59 -0.35
C MET A 108 -4.12 -19.73 0.28
N ARG A 109 -3.65 -20.97 0.09
CA ARG A 109 -4.19 -22.12 0.80
C ARG A 109 -3.96 -21.94 2.29
N GLN A 110 -5.02 -22.10 3.08
CA GLN A 110 -4.93 -22.09 4.53
C GLN A 110 -4.19 -23.37 4.95
N LYS A 111 -2.93 -23.24 5.38
CA LYS A 111 -2.27 -24.31 6.14
C LYS A 111 -3.06 -24.46 7.44
N ARG A 112 -3.77 -25.58 7.57
CA ARG A 112 -4.47 -25.98 8.80
C ARG A 112 -3.45 -26.35 9.85
#